data_AF-A0A2E8EGZ3-F1
#
_entry.id   AF-A0A2E8EGZ3-F1
#
_cell.length_a   1.000
_cell.length_b   1.000
_cell.length_c   1.000
_cell.angle_alpha   90.00
_cell.angle_beta   90.00
_cell.angle_gamma   90.00
#
_symmetry.space_group_name_H-M   'P 1'
#
loop_
_entity.id
_entity.type
_entity.pdbx_description
1 polymer ?
#
loop_
_entity_poly.entity_id
_entity_poly.type
_entity_poly.pdbx_seq_one_letter_code
_entity_poly.pdbx_strand_id
1 'polypeptide(L)'
;MSFDYKRKVPQYILTIIVAVFLIEYALPEGPLTFVKNELTLWLTIIASFTFFVAAITLIVRYSRELTGAKQGSGMMYAIEFFAVFVIYIGVALLTGGVSGDSYKWLMNTIYGNLAQAVWVFYVFLEPWAAYKAFQMRSKESIILAVTGLTYLLTLAPSIPAMVPLIGDFKQWIVNVPGKGGMRGAIITMGVGALLLSLRMLTGKEKGIVD
;
A
#
# COMPACT_ATOMS: atom_id res chain seq x y z
N MET A 1 -8.21 32.42 4.86
CA MET A 1 -8.39 31.26 5.76
C MET A 1 -7.06 30.51 5.82
N SER A 2 -6.37 30.57 6.97
CA SER A 2 -4.95 30.23 7.12
C SER A 2 -4.62 28.82 6.60
N PHE A 3 -3.50 28.72 5.88
CA PHE A 3 -2.99 27.52 5.20
C PHE A 3 -2.88 26.29 6.14
N ASP A 4 -2.72 26.53 7.44
CA ASP A 4 -2.64 25.50 8.48
C ASP A 4 -3.94 24.70 8.64
N TYR A 5 -5.11 25.35 8.49
CA TYR A 5 -6.39 24.69 8.71
C TYR A 5 -6.68 23.64 7.62
N LYS A 6 -6.28 23.94 6.38
CA LYS A 6 -6.45 23.02 5.23
C LYS A 6 -5.54 21.78 5.33
N ARG A 7 -4.42 21.87 6.05
CA ARG A 7 -3.51 20.74 6.30
C ARG A 7 -3.89 19.92 7.52
N LYS A 8 -4.36 20.57 8.59
CA LYS A 8 -4.70 19.89 9.85
C LYS A 8 -6.03 19.13 9.80
N VAL A 9 -7.01 19.59 9.02
CA VAL A 9 -8.31 18.93 8.91
C VAL A 9 -8.20 17.48 8.40
N PRO A 10 -7.49 17.19 7.28
CA PRO A 10 -7.26 15.82 6.84
C PRO A 10 -6.55 14.96 7.87
N GLN A 11 -5.58 15.55 8.59
CA GLN A 11 -4.84 14.85 9.63
C GLN A 11 -5.74 14.44 10.80
N TYR A 12 -6.62 15.33 11.26
CA TYR A 12 -7.58 15.00 12.32
C TYR A 12 -8.59 13.94 11.90
N ILE A 13 -9.11 14.02 10.68
CA ILE A 13 -10.02 13.02 10.13
C ILE A 13 -9.34 11.65 10.10
N LEU A 14 -8.08 11.60 9.66
CA LEU A 14 -7.28 10.39 9.64
C LEU A 14 -7.06 9.82 11.05
N THR A 15 -6.69 10.67 12.01
CA THR A 15 -6.52 10.26 13.40
C THR A 15 -7.82 9.69 13.98
N ILE A 16 -8.97 10.29 13.66
CA ILE A 16 -10.29 9.79 14.10
C ILE A 16 -10.59 8.42 13.48
N ILE A 17 -10.38 8.26 12.17
CA ILE A 17 -10.62 6.99 11.47
C ILE A 17 -9.72 5.89 12.05
N VAL A 18 -8.42 6.18 12.25
CA VAL A 18 -7.50 5.24 12.88
C VAL A 18 -7.94 4.92 14.31
N ALA A 19 -8.32 5.92 15.11
CA ALA A 19 -8.80 5.70 16.48
C ALA A 19 -10.04 4.80 16.54
N VAL A 20 -11.00 4.96 15.61
CA VAL A 20 -12.17 4.08 15.50
C VAL A 20 -11.74 2.63 15.26
N PHE A 21 -10.79 2.39 14.34
CA PHE A 21 -10.27 1.04 14.12
C PHE A 21 -9.49 0.48 15.32
N LEU A 22 -8.73 1.32 16.03
CA LEU A 22 -7.98 0.90 17.22
C LEU A 22 -8.92 0.47 18.36
N ILE A 23 -9.97 1.25 18.63
CA ILE A 23 -10.91 0.98 19.71
C ILE A 23 -11.74 -0.27 19.40
N GLU A 24 -12.19 -0.46 18.16
CA GLU A 24 -12.95 -1.66 17.77
C GLU A 24 -12.09 -2.93 17.86
N TYR A 25 -10.83 -2.88 17.44
CA TYR A 25 -9.97 -4.06 17.51
C TYR A 25 -9.67 -4.46 18.97
N ALA A 26 -9.69 -3.50 19.89
CA ALA A 26 -9.60 -3.75 21.32
C ALA A 26 -10.93 -4.26 21.95
N LEU A 27 -12.08 -4.01 21.31
CA LEU A 27 -13.43 -4.36 21.81
C LEU A 27 -14.28 -5.01 20.70
N PRO A 28 -14.11 -6.32 20.44
CA PRO A 28 -14.68 -6.99 19.26
C PRO A 28 -16.21 -7.06 19.21
N GLU A 29 -16.92 -6.95 20.34
CA GLU A 29 -18.39 -7.09 20.42
C GLU A 29 -19.14 -5.76 20.71
N GLY A 30 -18.50 -4.62 20.45
CA GLY A 30 -19.10 -3.30 20.69
C GLY A 30 -19.98 -2.76 19.54
N PRO A 31 -20.73 -1.65 19.78
CA PRO A 31 -21.51 -0.95 18.74
C PRO A 31 -20.66 -0.37 17.60
N LEU A 32 -19.34 -0.33 17.76
CA LEU A 32 -18.37 0.13 16.77
C LEU A 32 -18.13 -0.88 15.63
N THR A 33 -18.57 -2.13 15.79
CA THR A 33 -18.51 -3.16 14.73
C THR A 33 -19.26 -2.73 13.46
N PHE A 34 -20.41 -2.06 13.60
CA PHE A 34 -21.14 -1.48 12.48
C PHE A 34 -20.30 -0.46 11.71
N VAL A 35 -19.67 0.47 12.42
CA VAL A 35 -18.84 1.52 11.83
C VAL A 35 -17.63 0.93 11.09
N LYS A 36 -16.99 -0.08 11.66
CA LYS A 36 -15.91 -0.80 10.98
C LYS A 36 -16.39 -1.48 9.71
N ASN A 37 -17.51 -2.18 9.75
CA ASN A 37 -18.02 -2.90 8.58
C ASN A 37 -18.31 -1.91 7.45
N GLU A 38 -18.92 -0.78 7.78
CA GLU A 38 -19.16 0.32 6.84
C GLU A 38 -17.85 0.89 6.29
N LEU A 39 -16.89 1.25 7.15
CA LEU A 39 -15.58 1.77 6.71
C LEU A 39 -14.80 0.74 5.85
N THR A 40 -14.94 -0.55 6.13
CA THR A 40 -14.32 -1.64 5.36
C THR A 40 -14.98 -1.80 3.99
N LEU A 41 -16.29 -1.60 3.91
CA LEU A 41 -17.05 -1.55 2.66
C LEU A 41 -16.57 -0.37 1.82
N TRP A 42 -16.52 0.85 2.39
CA TRP A 42 -15.99 2.04 1.71
C TRP A 42 -14.54 1.85 1.24
N LEU A 43 -13.70 1.21 2.05
CA LEU A 43 -12.35 0.79 1.67
C LEU A 43 -12.34 -0.05 0.39
N THR A 44 -13.20 -1.05 0.32
CA THR A 44 -13.31 -1.96 -0.82
C THR A 44 -13.79 -1.21 -2.07
N ILE A 45 -14.75 -0.30 -1.91
CA ILE A 45 -15.24 0.56 -3.00
C ILE A 45 -14.11 1.46 -3.52
N ILE A 46 -13.43 2.19 -2.64
CA ILE A 46 -12.34 3.11 -2.99
C ILE A 46 -11.22 2.35 -3.68
N ALA A 47 -10.81 1.19 -3.15
CA ALA A 47 -9.77 0.36 -3.75
C ALA A 47 -10.14 -0.11 -5.17
N SER A 48 -11.41 -0.51 -5.38
CA SER A 48 -11.91 -0.94 -6.68
C SER A 48 -11.88 0.20 -7.72
N PHE A 49 -12.35 1.39 -7.34
CA PHE A 49 -12.26 2.58 -8.20
C PHE A 49 -10.81 2.98 -8.46
N THR A 50 -9.95 2.91 -7.44
CA THR A 50 -8.52 3.25 -7.58
C THR A 50 -7.85 2.31 -8.57
N PHE A 51 -8.14 1.02 -8.50
CA PHE A 51 -7.61 0.03 -9.43
C PHE A 51 -8.04 0.33 -10.88
N PHE A 52 -9.32 0.65 -11.09
CA PHE A 52 -9.83 0.99 -12.41
C PHE A 52 -9.18 2.26 -12.98
N VAL A 53 -9.08 3.30 -12.15
CA VAL A 53 -8.44 4.56 -12.56
C VAL A 53 -6.94 4.33 -12.83
N ALA A 54 -6.24 3.58 -11.98
CA ALA A 54 -4.83 3.24 -12.19
C ALA A 54 -4.62 2.49 -13.52
N ALA A 55 -5.51 1.54 -13.85
CA ALA A 55 -5.46 0.84 -15.13
C ALA A 55 -5.62 1.80 -16.32
N ILE A 56 -6.61 2.71 -16.28
CA ILE A 56 -6.80 3.73 -17.32
C ILE A 56 -5.58 4.64 -17.42
N THR A 57 -5.06 5.12 -16.30
CA THR A 57 -3.91 6.02 -16.27
C THR A 57 -2.67 5.37 -16.89
N LEU A 58 -2.41 4.09 -16.60
CA LEU A 58 -1.30 3.35 -17.21
C LEU A 58 -1.49 3.19 -18.72
N ILE A 59 -2.68 2.77 -19.16
CA ILE A 59 -2.99 2.59 -20.59
C ILE A 59 -2.84 3.92 -21.35
N VAL A 60 -3.41 5.02 -20.82
CA VAL A 60 -3.34 6.34 -21.46
C VAL A 60 -1.91 6.85 -21.49
N ARG A 61 -1.14 6.66 -20.41
CA ARG A 61 0.26 7.08 -20.34
C ARG A 61 1.11 6.34 -21.37
N TYR A 62 1.13 5.01 -21.34
CA TYR A 62 1.97 4.25 -22.25
C TYR A 62 1.51 4.37 -23.72
N SER A 63 0.21 4.55 -23.98
CA SER A 63 -0.29 4.89 -25.32
C SER A 63 0.27 6.22 -25.84
N ARG A 64 0.40 7.23 -24.97
CA ARG A 64 1.01 8.52 -25.32
C ARG A 64 2.52 8.40 -25.54
N GLU A 65 3.20 7.56 -24.77
CA GLU A 65 4.65 7.29 -24.95
C GLU A 65 4.93 6.56 -26.27
N LEU A 66 4.02 5.74 -26.79
CA LEU A 66 4.12 5.12 -28.13
C LEU A 66 3.89 6.10 -29.29
N THR A 67 3.05 7.12 -29.09
CA THR A 67 2.63 8.06 -30.15
C THR A 67 3.41 9.38 -30.12
N GLY A 68 4.18 9.65 -29.07
CA GLY A 68 5.00 10.85 -28.92
C GLY A 68 6.25 10.83 -29.80
N ALA A 69 6.54 11.96 -30.45
CA ALA A 69 7.71 12.13 -31.33
C ALA A 69 9.08 12.15 -30.60
N LYS A 70 9.10 12.11 -29.27
CA LYS A 70 10.35 12.07 -28.48
C LYS A 70 10.80 10.63 -28.34
N GLN A 71 11.71 10.22 -29.22
CA GLN A 71 12.46 8.96 -29.11
C GLN A 71 13.36 9.00 -27.86
N GLY A 72 12.81 8.52 -26.74
CA GLY A 72 13.53 8.28 -25.50
C GLY A 72 13.20 6.89 -24.94
N SER A 73 13.73 6.56 -23.76
CA SER A 73 13.48 5.28 -23.08
C SER A 73 12.00 4.99 -22.81
N GLY A 74 11.13 6.01 -22.79
CA GLY A 74 9.67 5.86 -22.62
C GLY A 74 9.01 4.96 -23.65
N MET A 75 9.42 5.05 -24.93
CA MET A 75 8.84 4.18 -25.98
C MET A 75 9.16 2.70 -25.72
N MET A 76 10.36 2.40 -25.22
CA MET A 76 10.77 1.03 -24.88
C MET A 76 9.90 0.47 -23.75
N TYR A 77 9.71 1.24 -22.67
CA TYR A 77 8.85 0.83 -21.55
C TYR A 77 7.39 0.65 -21.97
N ALA A 78 6.89 1.49 -22.87
CA ALA A 78 5.54 1.35 -23.39
C ALA A 78 5.36 0.07 -24.21
N ILE A 79 6.32 -0.26 -25.08
CA ILE A 79 6.31 -1.52 -25.84
C ILE A 79 6.35 -2.73 -24.89
N GLU A 80 7.25 -2.71 -23.90
CA GLU A 80 7.35 -3.78 -22.89
C GLU A 80 6.03 -3.97 -22.15
N PHE A 81 5.40 -2.87 -21.70
CA PHE A 81 4.11 -2.90 -21.02
C PHE A 81 3.03 -3.58 -21.86
N PHE A 82 2.84 -3.15 -23.12
CA PHE A 82 1.81 -3.74 -23.98
C PHE A 82 2.13 -5.17 -24.39
N ALA A 83 3.40 -5.51 -24.61
CA ALA A 83 3.82 -6.88 -24.90
C ALA A 83 3.45 -7.82 -23.75
N VAL A 84 3.81 -7.46 -22.51
CA VAL A 84 3.46 -8.25 -21.32
C VAL A 84 1.94 -8.32 -21.16
N PHE A 85 1.22 -7.22 -21.37
CA PHE A 85 -0.24 -7.18 -21.28
C PHE A 85 -0.91 -8.18 -22.25
N VAL A 86 -0.46 -8.20 -23.51
CA VAL A 86 -0.96 -9.13 -24.53
C VAL A 86 -0.59 -10.58 -24.20
N ILE A 87 0.63 -10.85 -23.73
CA ILE A 87 1.05 -12.20 -23.34
C ILE A 87 0.17 -12.74 -22.22
N TYR A 88 -0.07 -11.96 -21.16
CA TYR A 88 -0.87 -12.40 -20.02
C TYR A 88 -2.34 -12.64 -20.38
N ILE A 89 -2.94 -11.75 -21.18
CA ILE A 89 -4.32 -11.94 -21.66
C ILE A 89 -4.40 -13.12 -22.63
N GLY A 90 -3.47 -13.22 -23.58
CA GLY A 90 -3.42 -14.30 -24.56
C GLY A 90 -3.30 -15.66 -23.89
N VAL A 91 -2.40 -15.81 -22.92
CA VAL A 91 -2.27 -17.07 -22.17
C VAL A 91 -3.53 -17.34 -21.36
N ALA A 92 -4.08 -16.35 -20.66
CA ALA A 92 -5.31 -16.55 -19.90
C ALA A 92 -6.48 -17.01 -20.80
N LEU A 93 -6.67 -16.44 -21.99
CA LEU A 93 -7.76 -16.81 -22.89
C LEU A 93 -7.54 -18.18 -23.55
N LEU A 94 -6.30 -18.55 -23.87
CA LEU A 94 -5.98 -19.76 -24.62
C LEU A 94 -5.78 -21.01 -23.75
N THR A 95 -5.38 -20.86 -22.47
CA THR A 95 -4.98 -21.99 -21.61
C THR A 95 -5.97 -22.27 -20.47
N GLY A 96 -7.24 -21.92 -20.63
CA GLY A 96 -8.30 -22.25 -19.67
C GLY A 96 -8.46 -21.24 -18.52
N GLY A 97 -8.10 -19.98 -18.73
CA GLY A 97 -8.31 -18.89 -17.78
C GLY A 97 -7.14 -18.67 -16.81
N VAL A 98 -7.40 -17.81 -15.82
CA VAL A 98 -6.46 -17.46 -14.74
C VAL A 98 -6.09 -18.63 -13.81
N SER A 99 -6.81 -19.75 -13.89
CA SER A 99 -6.53 -20.96 -13.10
C SER A 99 -5.66 -21.97 -13.84
N GLY A 100 -5.37 -21.75 -15.13
CA GLY A 100 -4.55 -22.65 -15.94
C GLY A 100 -3.08 -22.66 -15.50
N ASP A 101 -2.41 -23.80 -15.69
CA ASP A 101 -1.02 -23.98 -15.23
C ASP A 101 -0.04 -23.05 -15.95
N SER A 102 -0.27 -22.75 -17.23
CA SER A 102 0.52 -21.78 -17.98
C SER A 102 0.40 -20.36 -17.41
N TYR A 103 -0.79 -19.95 -16.97
CA TYR A 103 -0.99 -18.66 -16.34
C TYR A 103 -0.32 -18.59 -14.96
N LYS A 104 -0.43 -19.66 -14.16
CA LYS A 104 0.29 -19.77 -12.88
C LYS A 104 1.80 -19.74 -13.07
N TRP A 105 2.32 -20.37 -14.12
CA TRP A 105 3.75 -20.32 -14.44
C TRP A 105 4.21 -18.90 -14.75
N LEU A 106 3.45 -18.15 -15.57
CA LEU A 106 3.73 -16.73 -15.82
C LEU A 106 3.71 -15.92 -14.51
N MET A 107 2.70 -16.13 -13.66
CA MET A 107 2.62 -15.41 -12.40
C MET A 107 3.75 -15.74 -11.43
N ASN A 108 4.12 -17.00 -11.28
CA ASN A 108 5.19 -17.38 -10.34
C ASN A 108 6.58 -16.99 -10.87
N THR A 109 6.82 -17.17 -12.17
CA THR A 109 8.15 -16.99 -12.76
C THR A 109 8.43 -15.54 -13.10
N ILE A 110 7.50 -14.83 -13.72
CA ILE A 110 7.72 -13.44 -14.13
C ILE A 110 7.33 -12.51 -12.99
N TYR A 111 6.05 -12.52 -12.60
CA TYR A 111 5.56 -11.62 -11.56
C TYR A 111 6.19 -11.92 -10.19
N GLY A 112 6.34 -13.19 -9.81
CA GLY A 112 6.96 -13.57 -8.55
C GLY A 112 8.40 -13.07 -8.43
N ASN A 113 9.24 -13.29 -9.44
CA ASN A 113 10.63 -12.80 -9.42
C ASN A 113 10.71 -11.27 -9.46
N LEU A 114 9.87 -10.60 -10.24
CA LEU A 114 9.81 -9.13 -10.26
C LEU A 114 9.34 -8.57 -8.91
N ALA A 115 8.34 -9.18 -8.29
CA ALA A 115 7.87 -8.79 -6.96
C ALA A 115 9.00 -8.93 -5.92
N GLN A 116 9.80 -9.99 -5.99
CA GLN A 116 10.97 -10.16 -5.12
C GLN A 116 12.03 -9.09 -5.36
N ALA A 117 12.25 -8.66 -6.61
CA ALA A 117 13.15 -7.53 -6.89
C ALA A 117 12.65 -6.24 -6.22
N VAL A 118 11.33 -5.99 -6.20
CA VAL A 118 10.74 -4.86 -5.45
C VAL A 118 10.99 -5.00 -3.95
N TRP A 119 10.83 -6.20 -3.38
CA TRP A 119 11.14 -6.46 -1.97
C TRP A 119 12.61 -6.18 -1.63
N VAL A 120 13.55 -6.45 -2.54
CA VAL A 120 14.97 -6.10 -2.34
C VAL A 120 15.15 -4.59 -2.17
N PHE A 121 14.43 -3.76 -2.93
CA PHE A 121 14.47 -2.31 -2.71
C PHE A 121 13.89 -1.91 -1.35
N TYR A 122 12.83 -2.59 -0.88
CA TYR A 122 12.27 -2.35 0.45
C TYR A 122 13.26 -2.65 1.57
N VAL A 123 14.10 -3.69 1.42
CA VAL A 123 15.16 -4.01 2.40
C VAL A 123 16.14 -2.85 2.61
N PHE A 124 16.37 -1.99 1.62
CA PHE A 124 17.24 -0.81 1.79
C PHE A 124 16.47 0.44 2.23
N LEU A 125 15.25 0.64 1.73
CA LEU A 125 14.46 1.84 1.98
C LEU A 125 13.73 1.82 3.33
N GLU A 126 13.16 0.68 3.72
CA GLU A 126 12.37 0.55 4.95
C GLU A 126 13.23 0.69 6.21
N PRO A 127 14.41 0.05 6.33
CA PRO A 127 15.27 0.25 7.50
C PRO A 127 15.77 1.68 7.62
N TRP A 128 16.04 2.34 6.50
CA TRP A 128 16.41 3.76 6.50
C TRP A 128 15.26 4.66 6.97
N ALA A 129 14.04 4.39 6.51
CA ALA A 129 12.84 5.09 6.96
C ALA A 129 12.57 4.82 8.45
N ALA A 130 12.71 3.58 8.89
CA ALA A 130 12.58 3.18 10.29
C ALA A 130 13.64 3.87 11.15
N TYR A 131 14.90 3.92 10.71
CA TYR A 131 15.96 4.65 11.40
C TYR A 131 15.61 6.14 11.58
N LYS A 132 15.09 6.80 10.54
CA LYS A 132 14.61 8.19 10.64
C LYS A 132 13.42 8.34 11.58
N ALA A 133 12.47 7.39 11.57
CA ALA A 133 11.28 7.41 12.41
C ALA A 133 11.58 7.13 13.89
N PHE A 134 12.58 6.29 14.18
CA PHE A 134 13.01 5.89 15.53
C PHE A 134 14.00 6.85 16.17
N GLN A 135 14.37 7.96 15.51
CA GLN A 135 15.18 8.99 16.15
C GLN A 135 14.41 9.52 17.37
N MET A 136 14.93 9.26 18.57
CA MET A 136 14.29 9.54 19.86
C MET A 136 14.26 11.05 20.14
N ARG A 137 13.43 11.78 19.39
CA ARG A 137 13.30 13.24 19.45
C ARG A 137 12.03 13.68 20.19
N SER A 138 11.09 12.77 20.41
CA SER A 138 9.85 13.02 21.15
C SER A 138 9.42 11.79 21.97
N LYS A 139 8.47 12.00 22.89
CA LYS A 139 7.91 10.92 23.72
C LYS A 139 7.23 9.85 22.87
N GLU A 140 6.58 10.26 21.77
CA GLU A 140 5.93 9.39 20.81
C GLU A 140 6.95 8.55 20.02
N SER A 141 8.07 9.15 19.58
CA SER A 141 9.15 8.42 18.90
C SER A 141 9.81 7.36 19.78
N ILE A 142 9.87 7.58 21.10
CA ILE A 142 10.37 6.57 22.04
C ILE A 142 9.43 5.37 22.09
N ILE A 143 8.11 5.59 22.18
CA ILE A 143 7.11 4.51 22.16
C ILE A 143 7.22 3.72 20.85
N LEU A 144 7.36 4.40 19.71
CA LEU A 144 7.56 3.77 18.41
C LEU A 144 8.86 2.97 18.35
N ALA A 145 9.96 3.50 18.88
CA ALA A 145 11.25 2.82 18.91
C ALA A 145 11.21 1.55 19.78
N VAL A 146 10.58 1.60 20.95
CA VAL A 146 10.40 0.42 21.82
C VAL A 146 9.53 -0.63 21.13
N THR A 147 8.41 -0.20 20.53
CA THR A 147 7.51 -1.08 19.78
C THR A 147 8.24 -1.75 18.61
N GLY A 148 9.00 -0.97 17.83
CA GLY A 148 9.81 -1.48 16.73
C GLY A 148 10.91 -2.44 17.18
N LEU A 149 11.60 -2.13 18.27
CA LEU A 149 12.63 -3.01 18.83
C LEU A 149 12.05 -4.34 19.29
N THR A 150 10.91 -4.33 19.99
CA THR A 150 10.24 -5.57 20.40
C THR A 150 9.83 -6.43 19.20
N TYR A 151 9.36 -5.79 18.11
CA TYR A 151 9.06 -6.49 16.86
C TYR A 151 10.31 -7.15 16.26
N LEU A 152 11.42 -6.40 16.16
CA LEU A 152 12.68 -6.91 15.61
C LEU A 152 13.23 -8.10 16.42
N LEU A 153 13.12 -8.06 17.75
CA LEU A 153 13.55 -9.17 18.61
C LEU A 153 12.78 -10.46 18.35
N THR A 154 11.51 -10.38 17.93
CA THR A 154 10.73 -11.59 17.59
C THR A 154 11.10 -12.23 16.25
N LEU A 155 11.85 -11.53 15.39
CA LEU A 155 12.32 -12.10 14.12
C LEU A 155 13.37 -13.19 14.35
N ALA A 156 14.07 -13.17 15.49
CA ALA A 156 14.93 -14.27 15.94
C ALA A 156 14.10 -15.28 16.75
N PRO A 157 13.80 -16.49 16.23
CA PRO A 157 12.88 -17.43 16.88
C PRO A 157 13.32 -17.89 18.28
N SER A 158 14.61 -17.79 18.59
CA SER A 158 15.17 -18.10 19.92
C SER A 158 14.65 -17.17 21.02
N ILE A 159 14.37 -15.90 20.72
CA ILE A 159 13.98 -14.92 21.74
C ILE A 159 12.55 -15.15 22.25
N PRO A 160 11.53 -15.30 21.37
CA PRO A 160 10.18 -15.68 21.83
C PRO A 160 10.14 -17.04 22.53
N ALA A 161 11.04 -17.97 22.18
CA ALA A 161 11.14 -19.27 22.84
C ALA A 161 11.69 -19.16 24.28
N MET A 162 12.61 -18.22 24.54
CA MET A 162 13.15 -17.96 25.87
C MET A 162 12.25 -17.06 26.72
N VAL A 163 11.59 -16.08 26.11
CA VAL A 163 10.70 -15.13 26.79
C VAL A 163 9.36 -15.04 26.06
N PRO A 164 8.38 -15.89 26.42
CA PRO A 164 7.07 -15.94 25.77
C PRO A 164 6.32 -14.59 25.77
N LEU A 165 6.52 -13.79 26.83
CA LEU A 165 5.90 -12.46 26.99
C LEU A 165 6.21 -11.52 25.82
N ILE A 166 7.41 -11.59 25.22
CA ILE A 166 7.78 -10.76 24.07
C ILE A 166 6.97 -11.19 22.83
N GLY A 167 6.73 -12.49 22.68
CA GLY A 167 5.89 -13.05 21.63
C GLY A 167 4.44 -12.57 21.75
N ASP A 168 3.86 -12.64 22.94
CA ASP A 168 2.48 -12.21 23.21
C ASP A 168 2.31 -10.70 22.99
N PHE A 169 3.28 -9.90 23.47
CA PHE A 169 3.27 -8.45 23.27
C PHE A 169 3.34 -8.08 21.79
N LYS A 170 4.19 -8.75 21.00
CA LYS A 170 4.24 -8.58 19.55
C LYS A 170 2.94 -8.98 18.87
N GLN A 171 2.30 -10.08 19.29
CA GLN A 171 1.01 -10.47 18.74
C GLN A 171 -0.06 -9.43 19.03
N TRP A 172 -0.07 -8.86 20.23
CA TRP A 172 -0.98 -7.76 20.56
C TRP A 172 -0.71 -6.54 19.67
N ILE A 173 0.55 -6.10 19.52
CA ILE A 173 0.93 -4.96 18.65
C ILE A 173 0.46 -5.19 17.21
N VAL A 174 0.77 -6.34 16.63
CA VAL A 174 0.46 -6.61 15.22
C VAL A 174 -1.05 -6.71 15.03
N ASN A 175 -1.75 -7.40 15.93
CA ASN A 175 -3.17 -7.66 15.76
C ASN A 175 -4.02 -6.44 16.11
N VAL A 176 -3.71 -5.67 17.15
CA VAL A 176 -4.53 -4.55 17.60
C VAL A 176 -4.11 -3.24 16.90
N PRO A 177 -3.02 -2.54 17.28
CA PRO A 177 -2.65 -1.29 16.64
C PRO A 177 -2.14 -1.44 15.21
N GLY A 178 -1.47 -2.54 14.88
CA GLY A 178 -0.93 -2.80 13.54
C GLY A 178 -2.02 -2.90 12.48
N LYS A 179 -3.02 -3.78 12.68
CA LYS A 179 -4.14 -3.93 11.75
C LYS A 179 -5.03 -2.69 11.69
N GLY A 180 -5.29 -2.04 12.82
CA GLY A 180 -6.08 -0.80 12.86
C GLY A 180 -5.39 0.35 12.12
N GLY A 181 -4.10 0.56 12.39
CA GLY A 181 -3.28 1.56 11.71
C GLY A 181 -3.17 1.30 10.21
N MET A 182 -2.93 0.04 9.79
CA MET A 182 -2.83 -0.32 8.37
C MET A 182 -4.12 -0.03 7.61
N ARG A 183 -5.30 -0.33 8.18
CA ARG A 183 -6.59 -0.02 7.55
C ARG A 183 -6.82 1.48 7.39
N GLY A 184 -6.54 2.28 8.42
CA GLY A 184 -6.65 3.74 8.33
C GLY A 184 -5.66 4.36 7.33
N ALA A 185 -4.45 3.79 7.24
CA ALA A 185 -3.46 4.19 6.25
C ALA A 185 -3.93 3.91 4.81
N ILE A 186 -4.50 2.71 4.55
CA ILE A 186 -5.03 2.35 3.22
C ILE A 186 -6.17 3.27 2.80
N ILE A 187 -7.09 3.66 3.71
CA ILE A 187 -8.15 4.64 3.41
C ILE A 187 -7.54 5.94 2.90
N THR A 188 -6.57 6.45 3.64
CA THR A 188 -5.93 7.73 3.34
C THR A 188 -5.19 7.67 2.01
N MET A 189 -4.41 6.60 1.81
CA MET A 189 -3.68 6.39 0.56
C MET A 189 -4.62 6.23 -0.62
N GLY A 190 -5.74 5.50 -0.47
CA GLY A 190 -6.74 5.32 -1.52
C GLY A 190 -7.42 6.63 -1.92
N VAL A 191 -7.90 7.42 -0.95
CA VAL A 191 -8.49 8.73 -1.22
C VAL A 191 -7.46 9.68 -1.85
N GLY A 192 -6.22 9.67 -1.37
CA GLY A 192 -5.12 10.46 -1.94
C GLY A 192 -4.83 10.06 -3.40
N ALA A 193 -4.77 8.76 -3.69
CA ALA A 193 -4.54 8.23 -5.02
C ALA A 193 -5.69 8.57 -5.98
N LEU A 194 -6.95 8.47 -5.54
CA LEU A 194 -8.11 8.89 -6.33
C LEU A 194 -8.06 10.38 -6.67
N LEU A 195 -7.77 11.24 -5.69
CA LEU A 195 -7.67 12.69 -5.89
C LEU A 195 -6.54 13.03 -6.88
N LEU A 196 -5.37 12.43 -6.72
CA LEU A 196 -4.23 12.60 -7.62
C LEU A 196 -4.59 12.17 -9.04
N SER A 197 -5.21 10.99 -9.17
CA SER A 197 -5.57 10.45 -10.48
C SER A 197 -6.63 11.30 -11.19
N LEU A 198 -7.60 11.83 -10.45
CA LEU A 198 -8.60 12.76 -11.00
C LEU A 198 -7.96 14.08 -11.47
N ARG A 199 -6.96 14.58 -10.73
CA ARG A 199 -6.20 15.78 -11.14
C ARG A 199 -5.36 15.53 -12.38
N MET A 200 -4.78 14.34 -12.53
CA MET A 200 -4.09 13.92 -13.74
C MET A 200 -5.05 13.86 -14.94
N LEU A 201 -6.23 13.25 -14.78
CA LEU A 201 -7.24 13.16 -15.84
C LEU A 201 -7.77 14.54 -16.27
N THR A 202 -7.94 15.46 -15.32
CA THR A 202 -8.42 16.83 -15.59
C THR A 202 -7.32 17.78 -16.05
N GLY A 203 -6.07 17.30 -16.21
CA GLY A 203 -4.93 18.11 -16.66
C GLY A 203 -4.47 19.18 -15.67
N LYS A 204 -4.95 19.13 -14.42
CA LYS A 204 -4.60 20.11 -13.37
C LYS A 204 -3.25 19.82 -12.71
N GLU A 205 -2.79 18.59 -12.80
CA GLU A 205 -1.43 18.18 -12.39
C GLU A 205 -0.76 17.47 -13.56
N LYS A 206 0.46 17.91 -13.91
CA LYS A 206 1.35 17.14 -14.77
C LYS A 206 1.91 16.01 -13.92
N GLY A 207 1.87 14.78 -14.45
CA GLY A 207 2.49 13.65 -13.77
C GLY A 207 3.95 13.99 -13.44
N ILE A 208 4.42 13.57 -12.26
CA ILE A 208 5.78 13.85 -11.75
C ILE A 208 6.79 13.06 -12.59
N VAL A 209 7.00 13.42 -13.86
CA VAL A 209 8.19 13.15 -14.67
C VAL A 209 8.13 14.13 -15.85
N ASP A 210 8.92 15.20 -15.79
CA ASP A 210 9.43 15.87 -16.99
C ASP A 210 10.68 15.11 -17.46
#